data_AF-A0A376KQV0-F1
#
_entry.id   AF-A0A376KQV0-F1
#
_cell.length_a   1.000
_cell.length_b   1.000
_cell.length_c   1.000
_cell.angle_alpha   90.00
_cell.angle_beta   90.00
_cell.angle_gamma   90.00
#
_symmetry.space_group_name_H-M   'P 1'
#
loop_
_entity.id
_entity.type
_entity.pdbx_description
1 polymer ?
#
loop_
_entity_poly.entity_id
_entity_poly.type
_entity_poly.pdbx_seq_one_letter_code
_entity_poly.pdbx_strand_id
1 'polypeptide(L)' 'MKIVEVKHPLVKHKLGLMREQDISTKRFRELASEVGSLLTYERPPTSKRKK' A
#
# COMPACT_ATOMS: atom_id res chain seq x y z
N MET A 1 10.65 -13.60 11.14
CA MET A 1 10.01 -12.83 10.04
C MET A 1 10.08 -11.35 10.41
N LYS A 2 10.57 -10.46 9.54
CA LYS A 2 10.64 -9.01 9.84
C LYS A 2 9.33 -8.34 9.39
N ILE A 3 8.44 -8.09 10.34
CA ILE A 3 7.19 -7.35 10.11
C ILE A 3 7.55 -5.87 10.08
N VAL A 4 7.12 -5.16 9.04
CA VAL A 4 7.25 -3.70 8.96
C VAL A 4 5.86 -3.15 8.92
N GLU A 5 5.47 -2.48 10.01
CA GLU A 5 4.22 -1.75 10.08
C GLU A 5 4.34 -0.46 9.28
N VAL A 6 3.49 -0.32 8.26
CA VAL A 6 3.36 0.90 7.47
C VAL A 6 2.29 1.75 8.11
N LYS A 7 2.71 2.80 8.83
CA LYS A 7 1.81 3.71 9.56
C LYS A 7 1.55 4.98 8.75
N HIS A 8 1.01 4.84 7.54
CA HIS A 8 0.66 5.99 6.71
C HIS A 8 -0.84 6.28 6.78
N PRO A 9 -1.27 7.50 7.19
CA PRO A 9 -2.70 7.86 7.26
C PRO A 9 -3.44 7.72 5.92
N LEU A 10 -2.77 7.98 4.80
CA LEU A 10 -3.34 7.83 3.45
C LEU A 10 -3.56 6.37 3.07
N VAL A 11 -2.67 5.45 3.47
CA VAL A 11 -2.84 4.01 3.23
C VAL A 11 -4.05 3.49 4.01
N LYS A 12 -4.23 3.94 5.26
CA LYS A 12 -5.41 3.60 6.07
C LYS A 12 -6.71 4.11 5.44
N HIS A 13 -6.73 5.35 4.96
CA HIS A 13 -7.89 5.93 4.30
C HIS A 13 -8.25 5.19 3.01
N LYS A 14 -7.27 4.92 2.14
CA LYS A 14 -7.47 4.19 0.88
C LYS A 14 -7.90 2.74 1.10
N LEU A 15 -7.36 2.07 2.13
CA LEU A 15 -7.82 0.74 2.54
C LEU A 15 -9.26 0.76 3.08
N GLY A 16 -9.70 1.85 3.70
CA GLY A 16 -11.09 2.05 4.08
C GLY A 16 -12.00 2.11 2.86
N LEU A 17 -11.63 2.91 1.85
CA LEU A 17 -12.36 3.01 0.58
C LEU A 17 -12.38 1.67 -0.20
N MET A 18 -11.30 0.90 -0.15
CA MET A 18 -11.25 -0.44 -0.77
C MET A 18 -12.16 -1.48 -0.08
N ARG A 19 -12.64 -1.20 1.14
CA ARG A 19 -13.54 -2.08 1.90
C ARG A 19 -15.02 -1.72 1.74
N GLU A 20 -15.35 -0.63 1.05
CA GLU A 20 -16.74 -0.30 0.73
C GLU A 20 -17.33 -1.37 -0.21
N GLN A 21 -18.58 -1.78 0.06
CA GLN A 21 -19.25 -2.84 -0.71
C GLN A 21 -19.59 -2.42 -2.15
N ASP A 22 -19.61 -1.11 -2.44
CA ASP A 22 -20.02 -0.55 -3.73
C ASP A 22 -18.83 -0.05 -4.58
N ILE A 23 -17.65 -0.65 -4.40
CA ILE A 23 -16.46 -0.25 -5.17
C ILE A 23 -16.39 -0.98 -6.53
N SER A 24 -16.30 -0.20 -7.61
CA SER A 24 -16.02 -0.79 -8.93
C SER A 24 -14.63 -1.40 -9.00
N THR A 25 -14.47 -2.49 -9.77
CA THR A 25 -13.18 -3.15 -10.01
C THR A 25 -12.11 -2.21 -10.58
N LYS A 26 -12.53 -1.19 -11.34
CA LYS A 26 -11.64 -0.13 -11.85
C LYS A 26 -11.08 0.70 -10.69
N ARG A 27 -11.95 1.21 -9.82
CA ARG A 27 -11.58 2.05 -8.67
C ARG A 27 -10.71 1.29 -7.67
N PHE A 28 -11.00 0.00 -7.46
CA PHE A 28 -10.19 -0.86 -6.61
C PHE A 28 -8.75 -1.00 -7.14
N ARG A 29 -8.58 -1.20 -8.45
CA ARG A 29 -7.24 -1.27 -9.09
C ARG A 29 -6.46 0.04 -8.99
N GLU A 30 -7.15 1.18 -9.13
CA GLU A 30 -6.55 2.51 -8.97
C GLU A 30 -6.03 2.69 -7.54
N LEU A 31 -6.87 2.43 -6.53
CA LEU A 31 -6.47 2.49 -5.11
C LEU A 31 -5.34 1.53 -4.76
N ALA A 32 -5.36 0.30 -5.29
CA ALA A 32 -4.30 -0.68 -5.06
C ALA A 32 -2.95 -0.22 -5.64
N SER A 33 -2.95 0.38 -6.83
CA SER A 33 -1.75 0.94 -7.46
C SER A 33 -1.19 2.10 -6.64
N GLU A 34 -2.06 2.98 -6.14
CA GLU A 34 -1.67 4.10 -5.29
C GLU A 34 -1.11 3.65 -3.93
N VAL A 35 -1.72 2.63 -3.31
CA VAL A 35 -1.20 2.03 -2.08
C VAL A 35 0.17 1.40 -2.34
N GLY A 36 0.36 0.69 -3.45
CA GLY A 36 1.65 0.12 -3.85
C GLY A 36 2.76 1.16 -4.02
N SER A 37 2.45 2.30 -4.65
CA SER A 37 3.40 3.41 -4.78
C SER A 37 3.76 4.03 -3.43
N LEU A 38 2.79 4.23 -2.54
CA LEU A 38 3.05 4.74 -1.17
C LEU A 38 3.91 3.78 -0.36
N LEU A 39 3.65 2.46 -0.47
CA LEU A 39 4.45 1.43 0.20
C LEU A 39 5.89 1.39 -0.32
N THR A 40 6.08 1.59 -1.62
CA THR A 40 7.41 1.62 -2.26
C THR A 40 8.19 2.87 -1.88
N TYR A 41 7.50 4.00 -1.67
CA TYR A 41 8.13 5.23 -1.19
C TYR A 41 8.56 5.12 0.28
N GLU A 42 7.70 4.59 1.14
CA GLU A 42 8.00 4.47 2.58
C GLU A 42 8.97 3.33 2.91
N ARG A 43 8.98 2.25 2.11
CA ARG A 43 9.99 1.19 2.23
C ARG A 43 11.01 1.39 1.13
N PRO A 44 12.18 2.02 1.42
CA PRO A 44 13.31 1.86 0.52
C PRO A 44 13.50 0.35 0.27
N PRO A 45 13.72 -0.07 -0.99
CA PRO A 45 13.91 -1.48 -1.29
C PRO A 45 15.05 -1.95 -0.38
N THR A 46 14.73 -2.82 0.57
CA THR A 46 15.72 -3.50 1.38
C THR A 46 16.41 -4.53 0.48
N SER A 47 17.10 -4.05 -0.54
CA SER A 47 18.17 -4.75 -1.21
C SER A 47 19.23 -4.95 -0.14
N LYS A 48 19.18 -6.12 0.48
CA LYS A 48 20.39 -6.67 1.07
C LYS A 48 21.35 -6.85 -0.09
N ARG A 49 22.16 -5.83 -0.39
CA ARG A 49 23.49 -6.03 -0.96
C ARG A 49 24.23 -6.93 0.03
N LYS A 50 24.09 -8.24 -0.12
CA LYS A 50 25.05 -9.20 0.40
C LYS A 50 26.34 -8.93 -0.39
N LYS A 51 27.24 -8.18 0.25
CA LYS A 51 28.68 -8.39 0.03
C LYS A 51 29.04 -9.79 0.53
#